data_AF-A0AAV9HUT4-F1
#
_entry.id   AF-A0AAV9HUT4-F1
#
_cell.length_a   1.000
_cell.length_b   1.000
_cell.length_c   1.000
_cell.angle_alpha   90.00
_cell.angle_beta   90.00
_cell.angle_gamma   90.00
#
_symmetry.space_group_name_H-M   'P 1'
#
loop_
_entity.id
_entity.type
_entity.pdbx_description
1 polymer ?
#
loop_
_entity_poly.entity_id
_entity_poly.type
_entity_poly.pdbx_seq_one_letter_code
_entity_poly.pdbx_strand_id
1 'polypeptide(L)'
;MAEVATQHQHHESPGPLRRSSTLRPRPIPRRVPTANRVTISIPKTSPTNDATTTTARSPASTVPTPGLNVTSTPWAQTLILTLDGGGIKGYSSLITLQAIMSEIAKIEKSHSRPALSSAHTEKVPRDQIPNEVYREGQYLPCHYFDYIAGTSVGGLIAIMLGVLGHSVEECINEFHRQNKAIPLTDLAQNIPAIVELPLLYRRSTWPTKRTRSFFDTFAKFSVTSTSARPTATYPSSPSIASSVDSVEFRKDSYQCQTLAWCTEVEPHRPRRPYAFCTYKEEDENPSLISIPEVAKAITTPSSYSFKPFKLGSGQFVDGSKEIRDPTLEVLKEISVLLDSSDSQKQPSIDLLLSLGTDEHHAWFYEKILGHKTGKEETAASSASSVISEEKGKSYNHYHRFEVSNIKLGLRRRYYLKEIEDATRKWLEGEEQKENIRKYAEMLVEKRRQRADTARWETFALGVGYVCGYEGCKKKGQVISGGRGEFHEHLDRKHDLGKRLAREEIKDVEEELDRGRRFGVV
;
A
#
# COMPACT_ATOMS: atom_id res chain seq x y z
N MET A 1 93.11 40.38 18.90
CA MET A 1 92.18 40.97 19.88
C MET A 1 90.78 40.83 19.28
N ALA A 2 90.20 39.63 19.47
CA ALA A 2 89.06 39.37 20.36
C ALA A 2 87.74 39.80 19.69
N GLU A 3 87.14 38.88 18.92
CA GLU A 3 85.87 38.19 19.23
C GLU A 3 84.67 39.10 18.95
N VAL A 4 83.86 38.88 17.91
CA VAL A 4 82.83 37.84 17.81
C VAL A 4 82.65 37.45 16.33
N ALA A 5 82.74 36.16 16.02
CA ALA A 5 82.63 35.61 14.67
C ALA A 5 81.24 34.98 14.45
N THR A 6 80.47 35.51 13.51
CA THR A 6 79.25 34.85 12.99
C THR A 6 79.49 34.45 11.54
N GLN A 7 79.80 33.18 11.31
CA GLN A 7 79.98 32.59 9.99
C GLN A 7 78.63 32.18 9.37
N HIS A 8 78.40 32.65 8.15
CA HIS A 8 77.46 32.04 7.21
C HIS A 8 78.13 30.83 6.52
N GLN A 9 77.48 29.67 6.53
CA GLN A 9 77.74 28.59 5.57
C GLN A 9 76.44 27.88 5.15
N HIS A 10 76.40 27.56 3.86
CA HIS A 10 75.31 26.97 3.08
C HIS A 10 74.89 25.57 3.57
N HIS A 11 73.60 25.23 3.41
CA HIS A 11 73.15 23.84 3.35
C HIS A 11 72.00 23.66 2.36
N GLU A 12 72.29 22.92 1.29
CA GLU A 12 71.35 22.36 0.32
C GLU A 12 70.60 21.15 0.93
N SER A 13 69.34 21.00 0.50
CA SER A 13 68.35 20.04 0.99
C SER A 13 68.60 18.58 0.56
N PRO A 14 68.27 17.60 1.42
CA PRO A 14 67.90 16.25 1.00
C PRO A 14 66.41 15.95 1.24
N GLY A 15 65.83 15.14 0.34
CA GLY A 15 64.40 14.92 0.16
C GLY A 15 63.64 14.15 1.25
N PRO A 16 62.30 14.06 1.12
CA PRO A 16 61.44 13.54 2.18
C PRO A 16 61.38 12.00 2.18
N LEU A 17 61.73 11.44 3.33
CA LEU A 17 61.61 10.02 3.69
C LEU A 17 60.14 9.59 3.81
N ARG A 18 59.84 8.47 3.15
CA ARG A 18 58.62 7.66 3.31
C ARG A 18 58.40 7.25 4.77
N ARG A 19 57.17 7.37 5.26
CA ARG A 19 56.58 6.45 6.25
C ARG A 19 55.30 5.85 5.69
N SER A 20 55.28 4.53 5.61
CA SER A 20 54.13 3.73 5.22
C SER A 20 53.09 3.71 6.33
N SER A 21 51.84 4.02 6.00
CA SER A 21 50.67 3.52 6.74
C SER A 21 49.78 2.77 5.77
N THR A 22 49.77 1.45 5.88
CA THR A 22 48.87 0.53 5.19
C THR A 22 47.43 0.81 5.63
N LEU A 23 46.70 1.60 4.82
CA LEU A 23 45.25 1.73 4.95
C LEU A 23 44.59 0.55 4.24
N ARG A 24 43.89 -0.28 5.01
CA ARG A 24 42.96 -1.30 4.49
C ARG A 24 41.97 -0.61 3.54
N PRO A 25 41.69 -1.16 2.35
CA PRO A 25 40.66 -0.59 1.48
C PRO A 25 39.31 -0.62 2.22
N ARG A 26 38.66 0.54 2.30
CA ARG A 26 37.28 0.66 2.80
C ARG A 26 36.39 -0.23 1.91
N PRO A 27 35.44 -0.98 2.47
CA PRO A 27 34.52 -1.76 1.67
C PRO A 27 33.76 -0.83 0.72
N ILE A 28 33.79 -1.19 -0.56
CA ILE A 28 33.06 -0.49 -1.63
C ILE A 28 31.57 -0.53 -1.24
N PRO A 29 30.88 0.62 -1.14
CA PRO A 29 29.44 0.64 -0.88
C PRO A 29 28.74 -0.07 -2.05
N ARG A 30 28.08 -1.19 -1.76
CA ARG A 30 27.30 -1.95 -2.74
C ARG A 30 26.08 -1.12 -3.16
N ARG A 31 25.90 -1.01 -4.48
CA ARG A 31 24.73 -0.38 -5.10
C ARG A 31 23.46 -1.13 -4.70
N VAL A 32 22.37 -0.39 -4.51
CA VAL A 32 21.02 -0.95 -4.69
C VAL A 32 20.92 -1.36 -6.17
N PRO A 33 20.69 -2.65 -6.50
CA PRO A 33 20.58 -3.08 -7.89
C PRO A 33 19.41 -2.35 -8.55
N THR A 34 19.73 -1.46 -9.47
CA THR A 34 18.78 -0.93 -10.44
C THR A 34 18.65 -1.97 -11.53
N ALA A 35 17.42 -2.44 -11.76
CA ALA A 35 17.05 -3.45 -12.77
C ALA A 35 17.63 -4.86 -12.53
N ASN A 36 17.00 -5.61 -11.62
CA ASN A 36 16.89 -7.06 -11.76
C ASN A 36 15.42 -7.42 -11.60
N ARG A 37 14.94 -8.30 -12.47
CA ARG A 37 13.57 -8.81 -12.54
C ARG A 37 13.11 -9.20 -11.13
N VAL A 38 12.24 -8.37 -10.54
CA VAL A 38 11.64 -8.65 -9.23
C VAL A 38 10.83 -9.92 -9.41
N THR A 39 11.31 -11.02 -8.85
CA THR A 39 10.54 -12.26 -8.82
C THR A 39 9.64 -12.13 -7.61
N ILE A 40 8.42 -11.66 -7.82
CA ILE A 40 7.40 -11.65 -6.78
C ILE A 40 6.86 -13.07 -6.68
N SER A 41 6.67 -13.54 -5.45
CA SER A 41 5.86 -14.72 -5.17
C SER A 41 4.38 -14.39 -5.50
N ILE A 42 4.01 -14.38 -6.78
CA ILE A 42 2.61 -14.43 -7.17
C ILE A 42 2.05 -15.70 -6.52
N PRO A 43 0.94 -15.62 -5.78
CA PRO A 43 0.22 -16.80 -5.32
C PRO A 43 0.20 -17.87 -6.40
N LYS A 44 0.90 -18.99 -6.17
CA LYS A 44 0.82 -20.11 -7.11
C LYS A 44 -0.65 -20.47 -7.22
N THR A 45 -1.18 -20.47 -8.44
CA THR A 45 -2.52 -20.94 -8.75
C THR A 45 -2.55 -22.45 -8.54
N SER A 46 -2.67 -22.89 -7.29
CA SER A 46 -3.06 -24.27 -7.01
C SER A 46 -4.55 -24.37 -7.30
N PRO A 47 -5.02 -25.34 -8.11
CA PRO A 47 -6.43 -25.52 -8.42
C PRO A 47 -7.33 -25.60 -7.19
N THR A 48 -6.77 -26.00 -6.04
CA THR A 48 -7.45 -26.14 -4.75
C THR A 48 -7.71 -24.83 -4.02
N ASN A 49 -6.92 -23.77 -4.24
CA ASN A 49 -7.08 -22.47 -3.56
C ASN A 49 -8.21 -21.63 -4.16
N ASP A 50 -8.40 -21.76 -5.48
CA ASP A 50 -9.40 -21.01 -6.24
C ASP A 50 -10.66 -21.85 -6.55
N ALA A 51 -10.75 -23.06 -5.99
CA ALA A 51 -11.88 -23.96 -6.21
C ALA A 51 -13.18 -23.40 -5.61
N THR A 52 -14.20 -23.25 -6.44
CA THR A 52 -15.58 -23.05 -6.00
C THR A 52 -16.18 -24.41 -5.65
N THR A 53 -16.54 -24.65 -4.39
CA THR A 53 -17.24 -25.90 -4.01
C THR A 53 -18.65 -25.90 -4.62
N THR A 54 -18.82 -26.50 -5.80
CA THR A 54 -20.15 -26.78 -6.34
C THR A 54 -20.73 -27.99 -5.61
N THR A 55 -21.51 -27.75 -4.56
CA THR A 55 -22.31 -28.81 -3.95
C THR A 55 -23.50 -29.16 -4.84
N ALA A 56 -23.30 -30.09 -5.78
CA ALA A 56 -24.39 -30.81 -6.43
C ALA A 56 -24.21 -32.31 -6.18
N ARG A 57 -25.01 -32.83 -5.27
CA ARG A 57 -25.09 -34.23 -4.88
C ARG A 57 -25.75 -35.03 -6.01
N SER A 58 -25.02 -35.95 -6.64
CA SER A 58 -25.55 -37.14 -7.35
C SER A 58 -24.45 -38.20 -7.57
N PRO A 59 -24.78 -39.50 -7.58
CA PRO A 59 -23.83 -40.57 -7.28
C PRO A 59 -23.12 -41.16 -8.50
N ALA A 60 -21.88 -41.58 -8.25
CA ALA A 60 -21.07 -42.61 -8.92
C ALA A 60 -21.11 -42.73 -10.45
N SER A 61 -19.98 -42.40 -11.11
CA SER A 61 -19.40 -43.22 -12.19
C SER A 61 -17.93 -42.84 -12.43
N THR A 62 -17.17 -43.85 -12.80
CA THR A 62 -15.70 -43.94 -12.95
C THR A 62 -15.07 -43.00 -13.98
N VAL A 63 -13.82 -42.64 -13.68
CA VAL A 63 -12.83 -41.78 -14.37
C VAL A 63 -12.72 -42.05 -15.89
N PRO A 64 -12.61 -41.00 -16.71
CA PRO A 64 -11.31 -40.62 -17.28
C PRO A 64 -10.98 -39.15 -16.97
N THR A 65 -9.73 -38.90 -16.53
CA THR A 65 -9.17 -37.58 -16.21
C THR A 65 -9.29 -36.65 -17.42
N PRO A 66 -10.12 -35.60 -17.41
CA PRO A 66 -10.05 -34.53 -18.38
C PRO A 66 -9.06 -33.50 -17.84
N GLY A 67 -8.08 -33.09 -18.64
CA GLY A 67 -7.27 -31.93 -18.33
C GLY A 67 -8.18 -30.74 -17.99
N LEU A 68 -8.20 -30.36 -16.71
CA LEU A 68 -8.88 -29.16 -16.23
C LEU A 68 -8.13 -27.98 -16.82
N ASN A 69 -8.56 -27.52 -17.99
CA ASN A 69 -8.36 -26.13 -18.37
C ASN A 69 -9.05 -25.31 -17.29
N VAL A 70 -8.28 -24.79 -16.33
CA VAL A 70 -8.75 -23.84 -15.32
C VAL A 70 -9.08 -22.55 -16.06
N THR A 71 -10.24 -22.50 -16.67
CA THR A 71 -10.81 -21.31 -17.29
C THR A 71 -11.14 -20.31 -16.19
N SER A 72 -10.38 -19.21 -16.14
CA SER A 72 -10.56 -17.98 -15.35
C SER A 72 -11.10 -18.13 -13.92
N THR A 73 -10.21 -18.06 -12.93
CA THR A 73 -10.61 -17.87 -11.52
C THR A 73 -11.03 -16.40 -11.32
N PRO A 74 -11.91 -16.07 -10.34
CA PRO A 74 -12.28 -14.68 -10.05
C PRO A 74 -11.10 -13.81 -9.55
N TRP A 75 -9.94 -14.43 -9.36
CA TRP A 75 -8.68 -13.83 -8.98
C TRP A 75 -7.69 -13.65 -10.16
N ALA A 76 -8.03 -14.15 -11.35
CA ALA A 76 -7.16 -14.06 -12.52
C ALA A 76 -6.99 -12.63 -13.03
N GLN A 77 -7.98 -11.76 -12.79
CA GLN A 77 -7.93 -10.36 -13.17
C GLN A 77 -7.86 -9.45 -11.94
N THR A 78 -7.06 -8.38 -12.07
CA THR A 78 -6.67 -7.49 -10.98
C THR A 78 -7.52 -6.22 -10.93
N LEU A 79 -7.85 -5.75 -9.73
CA LEU A 79 -8.58 -4.50 -9.46
C LEU A 79 -7.67 -3.50 -8.73
N ILE A 80 -7.51 -2.31 -9.28
CA ILE A 80 -6.53 -1.31 -8.82
C ILE A 80 -7.24 0.01 -8.51
N LEU A 81 -6.88 0.61 -7.37
CA LEU A 81 -7.23 1.97 -6.98
C LEU A 81 -5.97 2.85 -6.94
N THR A 82 -5.98 3.99 -7.62
CA THR A 82 -4.90 4.99 -7.58
C THR A 82 -5.40 6.32 -7.02
N LEU A 83 -4.56 6.96 -6.20
CA LEU A 83 -4.88 8.18 -5.46
C LEU A 83 -3.84 9.26 -5.75
N ASP A 84 -4.26 10.36 -6.35
CA ASP A 84 -3.38 11.48 -6.69
C ASP A 84 -2.71 12.11 -5.46
N GLY A 85 -1.52 12.66 -5.67
CA GLY A 85 -0.91 13.65 -4.79
C GLY A 85 -1.51 15.04 -5.01
N GLY A 86 -1.80 15.78 -3.94
CA GLY A 86 -2.37 17.13 -4.08
C GLY A 86 -2.41 17.93 -2.78
N GLY A 87 -1.57 17.55 -1.81
CA GLY A 87 -1.63 18.12 -0.47
C GLY A 87 -3.03 18.00 0.14
N ILE A 88 -3.52 19.10 0.74
CA ILE A 88 -4.83 19.11 1.42
C ILE A 88 -6.00 18.80 0.48
N LYS A 89 -5.88 19.13 -0.82
CA LYS A 89 -6.95 18.88 -1.80
C LYS A 89 -7.12 17.40 -2.12
N GLY A 90 -6.11 16.57 -1.89
CA GLY A 90 -6.24 15.11 -1.97
C GLY A 90 -7.31 14.54 -1.04
N TYR A 91 -7.82 15.33 -0.08
CA TYR A 91 -9.00 14.99 0.69
C TYR A 91 -10.26 14.76 -0.17
N SER A 92 -10.38 15.39 -1.35
CA SER A 92 -11.50 15.12 -2.26
C SER A 92 -11.53 13.67 -2.73
N SER A 93 -10.36 13.04 -2.95
CA SER A 93 -10.28 11.62 -3.33
C SER A 93 -10.91 10.72 -2.27
N LEU A 94 -10.77 11.06 -0.97
CA LEU A 94 -11.47 10.35 0.11
C LEU A 94 -13.00 10.55 0.05
N ILE A 95 -13.48 11.76 -0.25
CA ILE A 95 -14.91 12.04 -0.36
C ILE A 95 -15.52 11.33 -1.58
N THR A 96 -14.81 11.31 -2.71
CA THR A 96 -15.21 10.54 -3.89
C THR A 96 -15.24 9.04 -3.58
N LEU A 97 -14.21 8.51 -2.91
CA LEU A 97 -14.19 7.12 -2.49
C LEU A 97 -15.32 6.80 -1.49
N GLN A 98 -15.67 7.74 -0.60
CA GLN A 98 -16.82 7.59 0.30
C GLN A 98 -18.12 7.39 -0.48
N ALA A 99 -18.32 8.14 -1.58
CA ALA A 99 -19.49 7.97 -2.43
C ALA A 99 -19.53 6.58 -3.10
N ILE A 100 -18.39 6.12 -3.61
CA ILE A 100 -18.25 4.76 -4.19
C ILE A 100 -18.55 3.68 -3.15
N MET A 101 -17.91 3.75 -1.98
CA MET A 101 -18.10 2.76 -0.91
C MET A 101 -19.51 2.80 -0.31
N SER A 102 -20.16 3.97 -0.28
CA SER A 102 -21.56 4.10 0.11
C SER A 102 -22.50 3.43 -0.90
N GLU A 103 -22.22 3.54 -2.19
CA GLU A 103 -23.00 2.84 -3.23
C GLU A 103 -22.78 1.33 -3.18
N ILE A 104 -21.53 0.88 -2.99
CA ILE A 104 -21.20 -0.53 -2.71
C ILE A 104 -22.01 -1.06 -1.53
N ALA A 105 -22.03 -0.33 -0.41
CA ALA A 105 -22.78 -0.72 0.77
C ALA A 105 -24.29 -0.85 0.50
N LYS A 106 -24.86 0.00 -0.35
CA LYS A 106 -26.28 -0.12 -0.76
C LYS A 106 -26.50 -1.36 -1.60
N ILE A 107 -25.68 -1.59 -2.63
CA ILE A 107 -25.79 -2.73 -3.55
C ILE A 107 -25.66 -4.06 -2.78
N GLU A 108 -24.67 -4.14 -1.88
CA GLU A 108 -24.43 -5.32 -1.04
C GLU A 108 -25.60 -5.66 -0.13
N LYS A 109 -26.33 -4.64 0.34
CA LYS A 109 -27.52 -4.80 1.19
C LYS A 109 -28.79 -5.09 0.38
N SER A 110 -28.88 -4.59 -0.85
CA SER A 110 -30.05 -4.79 -1.71
C SER A 110 -30.06 -6.16 -2.41
N HIS A 111 -28.96 -6.90 -2.37
CA HIS A 111 -28.89 -8.24 -2.95
C HIS A 111 -29.83 -9.21 -2.22
N SER A 112 -30.32 -10.24 -2.94
CA SER A 112 -31.14 -11.34 -2.37
C SER A 112 -30.53 -12.01 -1.14
N ARG A 113 -29.19 -12.05 -1.06
CA ARG A 113 -28.41 -12.47 0.10
C ARG A 113 -27.57 -11.27 0.55
N PRO A 114 -28.06 -10.47 1.52
CA PRO A 114 -27.37 -9.26 1.95
C PRO A 114 -26.02 -9.58 2.60
N ALA A 115 -24.97 -8.91 2.16
CA ALA A 115 -23.68 -8.96 2.84
C ALA A 115 -23.63 -7.85 3.89
N LEU A 116 -23.63 -8.21 5.17
CA LEU A 116 -23.59 -7.24 6.28
C LEU A 116 -22.20 -6.62 6.50
N SER A 117 -21.18 -7.16 5.84
CA SER A 117 -19.82 -6.65 5.84
C SER A 117 -19.14 -6.99 4.53
N SER A 118 -18.14 -6.19 4.16
CA SER A 118 -17.21 -6.54 3.09
C SER A 118 -16.43 -7.84 3.33
N ALA A 119 -16.34 -8.37 4.55
CA ALA A 119 -15.67 -9.64 4.86
C ALA A 119 -16.57 -10.88 4.72
N HIS A 120 -17.88 -10.68 4.53
CA HIS A 120 -18.89 -11.74 4.52
C HIS A 120 -18.56 -12.93 3.60
N THR A 121 -18.80 -14.15 4.03
CA THR A 121 -18.66 -15.35 3.19
C THR A 121 -19.61 -16.43 3.68
N GLU A 122 -20.09 -17.26 2.76
CA GLU A 122 -20.91 -18.44 3.12
C GLU A 122 -20.03 -19.64 3.50
N LYS A 123 -18.71 -19.58 3.26
CA LYS A 123 -17.76 -20.68 3.54
C LYS A 123 -17.45 -20.85 5.01
N VAL A 124 -17.46 -19.75 5.76
CA VAL A 124 -17.17 -19.75 7.19
C VAL A 124 -18.41 -19.27 7.93
N PRO A 125 -18.99 -20.09 8.82
CA PRO A 125 -20.12 -19.66 9.63
C PRO A 125 -19.82 -18.37 10.38
N ARG A 126 -20.77 -17.42 10.36
CA ARG A 126 -20.57 -16.07 10.92
C ARG A 126 -20.16 -16.09 12.39
N ASP A 127 -20.67 -17.03 13.17
CA ASP A 127 -20.37 -17.24 14.60
C ASP A 127 -18.92 -17.65 14.85
N GLN A 128 -18.22 -18.21 13.85
CA GLN A 128 -16.81 -18.58 13.94
C GLN A 128 -15.87 -17.41 13.62
N ILE A 129 -16.35 -16.37 12.94
CA ILE A 129 -15.54 -15.23 12.55
C ILE A 129 -15.50 -14.21 13.70
N PRO A 130 -14.31 -13.84 14.22
CA PRO A 130 -14.19 -12.82 15.26
C PRO A 130 -14.79 -11.48 14.82
N ASN A 131 -15.40 -10.75 15.75
CA ASN A 131 -16.10 -9.50 15.43
C ASN A 131 -15.14 -8.41 14.91
N GLU A 132 -13.92 -8.37 15.41
CA GLU A 132 -12.85 -7.48 14.97
C GLU A 132 -12.39 -7.75 13.52
N VAL A 133 -12.56 -8.98 13.03
CA VAL A 133 -12.30 -9.36 11.64
C VAL A 133 -13.53 -9.08 10.78
N TYR A 134 -14.71 -9.49 11.25
CA TYR A 134 -15.94 -9.36 10.48
C TYR A 134 -16.37 -7.90 10.30
N ARG A 135 -16.18 -7.03 11.30
CA ARG A 135 -16.49 -5.58 11.26
C ARG A 135 -17.86 -5.29 10.63
N GLU A 136 -18.91 -5.72 11.33
CA GLU A 136 -20.28 -5.60 10.84
C GLU A 136 -20.66 -4.16 10.50
N GLY A 137 -21.36 -3.99 9.37
CA GLY A 137 -21.74 -2.70 8.84
C GLY A 137 -20.64 -1.96 8.09
N GLN A 138 -19.42 -2.51 8.03
CA GLN A 138 -18.27 -1.84 7.41
C GLN A 138 -17.85 -2.50 6.09
N TYR A 139 -17.56 -1.64 5.12
CA TYR A 139 -17.11 -2.02 3.79
C TYR A 139 -15.72 -1.43 3.57
N LEU A 140 -14.69 -2.28 3.59
CA LEU A 140 -13.30 -1.86 3.56
C LEU A 140 -12.77 -1.87 2.13
N PRO A 141 -12.15 -0.78 1.63
CA PRO A 141 -11.60 -0.76 0.27
C PRO A 141 -10.61 -1.89 -0.03
N CYS A 142 -9.82 -2.33 0.95
CA CYS A 142 -8.90 -3.46 0.81
C CYS A 142 -9.58 -4.81 0.53
N HIS A 143 -10.91 -4.92 0.66
CA HIS A 143 -11.66 -6.11 0.28
C HIS A 143 -12.18 -6.05 -1.17
N TYR A 144 -12.12 -4.89 -1.81
CA TYR A 144 -12.61 -4.66 -3.19
C TYR A 144 -11.48 -4.44 -4.19
N PHE A 145 -10.29 -4.03 -3.73
CA PHE A 145 -9.11 -3.79 -4.57
C PHE A 145 -7.97 -4.74 -4.22
N ASP A 146 -7.26 -5.23 -5.24
CA ASP A 146 -6.03 -6.01 -5.08
C ASP A 146 -4.83 -5.11 -4.80
N TYR A 147 -4.81 -3.92 -5.42
CA TYR A 147 -3.77 -2.92 -5.22
C TYR A 147 -4.37 -1.54 -4.91
N ILE A 148 -3.84 -0.88 -3.89
CA ILE A 148 -4.13 0.52 -3.60
C ILE A 148 -2.82 1.30 -3.66
N ALA A 149 -2.75 2.29 -4.54
CA ALA A 149 -1.55 3.07 -4.76
C ALA A 149 -1.80 4.56 -4.60
N GLY A 150 -0.80 5.31 -4.16
CA GLY A 150 -0.93 6.76 -4.09
C GLY A 150 0.38 7.51 -3.91
N THR A 151 0.37 8.79 -4.28
CA THR A 151 1.49 9.72 -4.09
C THR A 151 1.19 10.71 -2.97
N SER A 152 2.18 11.07 -2.13
CA SER A 152 2.03 12.10 -1.08
C SER A 152 0.83 11.80 -0.16
N VAL A 153 -0.13 12.73 -0.04
CA VAL A 153 -1.39 12.54 0.71
C VAL A 153 -2.20 11.36 0.19
N GLY A 154 -2.24 11.14 -1.13
CA GLY A 154 -2.84 9.93 -1.71
C GLY A 154 -2.15 8.65 -1.25
N GLY A 155 -0.83 8.69 -1.08
CA GLY A 155 -0.06 7.57 -0.52
C GLY A 155 -0.35 7.33 0.96
N LEU A 156 -0.56 8.37 1.77
CA LEU A 156 -1.03 8.20 3.16
C LEU A 156 -2.41 7.55 3.22
N ILE A 157 -3.32 7.96 2.33
CA ILE A 157 -4.65 7.36 2.22
C ILE A 157 -4.51 5.88 1.82
N ALA A 158 -3.65 5.58 0.84
CA ALA A 158 -3.37 4.21 0.42
C ALA A 158 -2.87 3.34 1.58
N ILE A 159 -1.95 3.85 2.42
CA ILE A 159 -1.47 3.17 3.62
C ILE A 159 -2.63 2.87 4.60
N MET A 160 -3.47 3.86 4.89
CA MET A 160 -4.59 3.67 5.83
C MET A 160 -5.60 2.64 5.34
N LEU A 161 -5.94 2.68 4.05
CA LEU A 161 -6.93 1.79 3.45
C LEU A 161 -6.37 0.38 3.23
N GLY A 162 -5.20 0.27 2.61
CA GLY A 162 -4.61 -0.99 2.18
C GLY A 162 -3.85 -1.72 3.28
N VAL A 163 -2.99 -1.01 4.03
CA VAL A 163 -2.14 -1.61 5.07
C VAL A 163 -2.89 -1.74 6.40
N LEU A 164 -3.44 -0.63 6.90
CA LEU A 164 -4.12 -0.60 8.20
C LEU A 164 -5.56 -1.13 8.13
N GLY A 165 -6.12 -1.33 6.93
CA GLY A 165 -7.47 -1.85 6.74
C GLY A 165 -8.54 -0.90 7.29
N HIS A 166 -8.33 0.41 7.26
CA HIS A 166 -9.32 1.39 7.70
C HIS A 166 -10.48 1.51 6.72
N SER A 167 -11.67 1.83 7.22
CA SER A 167 -12.78 2.29 6.40
C SER A 167 -12.52 3.72 5.89
N VAL A 168 -13.29 4.15 4.89
CA VAL A 168 -13.19 5.52 4.37
C VAL A 168 -13.60 6.54 5.44
N GLU A 169 -14.60 6.23 6.25
CA GLU A 169 -15.05 7.06 7.37
C GLU A 169 -13.97 7.21 8.43
N GLU A 170 -13.25 6.14 8.75
CA GLU A 170 -12.11 6.19 9.68
C GLU A 170 -11.00 7.11 9.14
N CYS A 171 -10.70 7.02 7.85
CA CYS A 171 -9.75 7.92 7.19
C CYS A 171 -10.22 9.38 7.24
N ILE A 172 -11.49 9.65 6.93
CA ILE A 172 -12.09 10.99 6.99
C ILE A 172 -12.01 11.56 8.42
N ASN A 173 -12.37 10.75 9.42
CA ASN A 173 -12.30 11.13 10.83
C ASN A 173 -10.86 11.49 11.24
N GLU A 174 -9.87 10.73 10.76
CA GLU A 174 -8.46 11.00 11.00
C GLU A 174 -8.02 12.35 10.40
N PHE A 175 -8.41 12.64 9.15
CA PHE A 175 -8.15 13.95 8.53
C PHE A 175 -8.76 15.11 9.33
N HIS A 176 -10.02 14.98 9.78
CA HIS A 176 -10.67 16.00 10.60
C HIS A 176 -10.02 16.17 11.97
N ARG A 177 -9.65 15.07 12.62
CA ARG A 177 -8.98 15.09 13.93
C ARG A 177 -7.65 15.83 13.86
N GLN A 178 -6.88 15.59 12.80
CA GLN A 178 -5.61 16.27 12.57
C GLN A 178 -5.79 17.75 12.22
N ASN A 179 -6.82 18.11 11.44
CA ASN A 179 -7.13 19.50 11.14
C ASN A 179 -7.54 20.32 12.39
N LYS A 180 -8.16 19.68 13.39
CA LYS A 180 -8.50 20.32 14.68
C LYS A 180 -7.30 20.47 15.63
N ALA A 181 -6.31 19.60 15.52
CA ALA A 181 -5.16 19.56 16.41
C ALA A 181 -4.10 20.65 16.16
N ILE A 182 -4.26 21.46 15.10
CA ILE A 182 -3.33 22.54 14.74
C ILE A 182 -3.65 23.78 15.59
N PRO A 183 -2.74 24.23 16.48
CA PRO A 183 -2.99 25.39 17.32
C PRO A 183 -3.20 26.66 16.48
N LEU A 184 -4.32 27.34 16.70
CA LEU A 184 -4.62 28.65 16.12
C LEU A 184 -3.81 29.73 16.85
N THR A 185 -2.54 29.91 16.54
CA THR A 185 -1.83 31.13 16.94
C THR A 185 -2.16 32.25 15.96
N ASP A 186 -2.73 33.34 16.47
CA ASP A 186 -3.29 34.51 15.77
C ASP A 186 -2.29 35.35 14.93
N LEU A 187 -1.04 34.91 14.81
CA LEU A 187 0.02 35.63 14.09
C LEU A 187 0.10 35.30 12.59
N ALA A 188 -0.73 34.40 12.07
CA ALA A 188 -0.68 33.98 10.66
C ALA A 188 -1.59 34.80 9.72
N GLN A 189 -2.09 35.96 10.15
CA GLN A 189 -3.04 36.78 9.37
C GLN A 189 -2.39 37.49 8.16
N ASN A 190 -1.06 37.56 8.07
CA ASN A 190 -0.33 38.32 7.03
C ASN A 190 0.68 37.49 6.22
N ILE A 191 0.54 36.16 6.12
CA ILE A 191 1.42 35.34 5.28
C ILE A 191 0.70 35.03 3.96
N PRO A 192 1.22 35.44 2.79
CA PRO A 192 0.62 35.10 1.50
C PRO A 192 0.50 33.58 1.34
N ALA A 193 -0.60 33.16 0.69
CA ALA A 193 -1.02 31.78 0.55
C ALA A 193 0.04 30.88 -0.12
N ILE A 194 0.93 30.31 0.68
CA ILE A 194 1.70 29.13 0.30
C ILE A 194 0.73 27.95 0.42
N VAL A 195 0.30 27.40 -0.71
CA VAL A 195 -0.47 26.14 -0.83
C VAL A 195 0.52 24.96 -0.91
N GLU A 196 1.61 25.03 -0.16
CA GLU A 196 2.23 23.84 0.43
C GLU A 196 1.73 23.84 1.86
N LEU A 197 1.21 22.71 2.39
CA LEU A 197 0.69 22.62 3.77
C LEU A 197 1.49 23.53 4.74
N PRO A 198 0.88 24.63 5.22
CA PRO A 198 1.52 25.45 6.23
C PRO A 198 1.40 24.83 7.63
N LEU A 199 1.03 23.54 7.68
CA LEU A 199 1.01 22.72 8.87
C LEU A 199 2.41 22.14 9.20
N LEU A 200 3.37 22.34 8.30
CA LEU A 200 4.72 21.77 8.43
C LEU A 200 5.84 22.80 8.52
N TYR A 201 5.58 24.10 8.37
CA TYR A 201 6.66 25.07 8.24
C TYR A 201 6.55 26.28 9.16
N ARG A 202 7.00 26.08 10.41
CA ARG A 202 7.55 27.19 11.19
C ARG A 202 8.99 27.43 10.69
N ARG A 203 9.18 28.55 9.99
CA ARG A 203 10.49 29.11 9.68
C ARG A 203 11.24 29.37 11.00
N SER A 204 12.52 28.98 11.01
CA SER A 204 13.54 29.25 12.04
C SER A 204 13.38 28.52 13.38
N THR A 205 14.47 27.84 13.76
CA THR A 205 14.74 27.11 15.02
C THR A 205 13.93 25.83 15.28
N TRP A 206 14.33 24.73 14.63
CA TRP A 206 14.59 23.51 15.41
C TRP A 206 15.77 23.85 16.34
N PRO A 207 15.78 23.58 17.67
CA PRO A 207 15.05 22.55 18.42
C PRO A 207 14.45 23.03 19.78
N THR A 208 13.29 22.53 20.18
CA THR A 208 12.92 22.34 21.61
C THR A 208 11.85 21.26 21.70
N LYS A 209 11.83 20.49 22.79
CA LYS A 209 11.03 19.28 23.08
C LYS A 209 9.49 19.38 22.96
N ARG A 210 8.92 20.35 22.23
CA ARG A 210 7.47 20.63 22.30
C ARG A 210 6.79 21.08 21.00
N THR A 211 7.36 20.85 19.82
CA THR A 211 6.67 21.16 18.54
C THR A 211 6.73 19.98 17.58
N ARG A 212 5.99 18.93 17.96
CA ARG A 212 5.76 17.70 17.20
C ARG A 212 4.59 17.93 16.23
N SER A 213 4.87 18.45 15.04
CA SER A 213 3.81 18.79 14.06
C SER A 213 3.64 17.69 13.00
N PHE A 214 2.37 17.30 12.85
CA PHE A 214 1.75 16.40 11.86
C PHE A 214 2.25 14.94 11.79
N PHE A 215 3.53 14.67 11.53
CA PHE A 215 4.04 13.29 11.38
C PHE A 215 4.56 12.62 12.66
N ASP A 216 4.89 13.38 13.69
CA ASP A 216 5.18 12.81 15.01
C ASP A 216 3.92 12.23 15.70
N THR A 217 2.73 12.48 15.12
CA THR A 217 1.42 12.06 15.64
C THR A 217 0.88 10.78 14.97
N PHE A 218 1.29 10.46 13.73
CA PHE A 218 1.02 9.12 13.16
C PHE A 218 1.64 8.01 14.02
N ALA A 219 2.75 8.30 14.71
CA ALA A 219 3.42 7.43 15.68
C ALA A 219 2.59 7.12 16.96
N LYS A 220 1.45 7.78 17.19
CA LYS A 220 0.53 7.43 18.29
C LYS A 220 -0.74 6.71 17.84
N PHE A 221 -1.04 6.68 16.54
CA PHE A 221 -2.36 6.27 16.05
C PHE A 221 -2.51 4.77 15.80
N SER A 222 -1.43 4.05 15.49
CA SER A 222 -1.52 2.58 15.43
C SER A 222 -1.68 1.92 16.80
N VAL A 223 -1.35 2.61 17.92
CA VAL A 223 -1.26 1.95 19.24
C VAL A 223 -2.64 1.74 19.90
N THR A 224 -3.70 2.45 19.48
CA THR A 224 -5.03 2.29 20.10
C THR A 224 -5.91 1.26 19.39
N SER A 225 -5.74 1.03 18.09
CA SER A 225 -6.53 0.01 17.36
C SER A 225 -6.01 -1.42 17.55
N THR A 226 -4.77 -1.60 18.02
CA THR A 226 -4.17 -2.93 18.23
C THR A 226 -4.16 -3.39 19.70
N SER A 227 -4.63 -2.57 20.65
CA SER A 227 -4.55 -2.91 22.09
C SER A 227 -5.65 -3.85 22.60
N ALA A 228 -6.40 -4.53 21.71
CA ALA A 228 -7.29 -5.62 22.07
C ALA A 228 -6.79 -6.96 21.48
N ARG A 229 -5.52 -7.32 21.74
CA ARG A 229 -5.10 -8.72 21.64
C ARG A 229 -5.42 -9.41 22.97
N PRO A 230 -6.29 -10.43 23.03
CA PRO A 230 -6.27 -11.34 24.15
C PRO A 230 -4.99 -12.16 24.06
N THR A 231 -4.04 -11.89 24.96
CA THR A 231 -2.96 -12.82 25.27
C THR A 231 -3.59 -14.09 25.83
N ALA A 232 -3.68 -15.15 25.02
CA ALA A 232 -3.86 -16.50 25.53
C ALA A 232 -2.58 -16.87 26.30
N THR A 233 -2.69 -16.95 27.62
CA THR A 233 -1.65 -17.38 28.55
C THR A 233 -1.17 -18.79 28.23
N TYR A 234 0.06 -18.92 27.75
CA TYR A 234 0.88 -20.12 27.93
C TYR A 234 2.31 -19.70 28.37
N PRO A 235 2.93 -20.38 29.34
CA PRO A 235 4.18 -19.93 29.94
C PRO A 235 5.40 -20.46 29.17
N SER A 236 6.32 -19.56 28.77
CA SER A 236 7.77 -19.85 28.69
C SER A 236 8.60 -18.56 28.61
N SER A 237 9.18 -18.16 29.76
CA SER A 237 10.54 -17.64 30.08
C SER A 237 11.49 -16.99 29.03
N PRO A 238 12.49 -16.16 29.46
CA PRO A 238 12.55 -14.74 29.10
C PRO A 238 13.79 -14.26 28.31
N SER A 239 13.76 -12.96 27.94
CA SER A 239 14.79 -12.07 27.35
C SER A 239 14.86 -12.12 25.81
N ILE A 240 14.63 -11.04 25.06
CA ILE A 240 15.27 -9.71 25.09
C ILE A 240 14.21 -8.61 24.90
N ALA A 241 14.30 -7.54 25.69
CA ALA A 241 13.43 -6.37 25.58
C ALA A 241 13.65 -5.63 24.25
N SER A 242 12.75 -5.81 23.27
CA SER A 242 12.68 -5.00 22.06
C SER A 242 11.78 -3.80 22.28
N SER A 243 12.34 -2.62 22.06
CA SER A 243 11.69 -1.31 22.12
C SER A 243 10.56 -1.13 21.10
N VAL A 244 9.34 -0.85 21.60
CA VAL A 244 8.26 -0.03 21.02
C VAL A 244 7.78 -0.34 19.57
N ASP A 245 6.74 -1.18 19.47
CA ASP A 245 5.56 -1.14 18.59
C ASP A 245 5.59 -0.31 17.28
N SER A 246 6.44 -0.64 16.31
CA SER A 246 6.29 -0.16 14.93
C SER A 246 5.82 -1.29 14.01
N VAL A 247 4.58 -1.17 13.49
CA VAL A 247 4.03 -2.08 12.49
C VAL A 247 4.86 -2.00 11.20
N GLU A 248 5.25 -3.16 10.68
CA GLU A 248 6.00 -3.30 9.42
C GLU A 248 5.15 -2.86 8.23
N PHE A 249 5.73 -2.16 7.26
CA PHE A 249 5.08 -1.86 5.99
C PHE A 249 5.13 -3.09 5.07
N ARG A 250 4.41 -4.14 5.46
CA ARG A 250 4.34 -5.41 4.73
C ARG A 250 2.95 -6.01 4.84
N LYS A 251 2.58 -6.79 3.82
CA LYS A 251 1.36 -7.60 3.78
C LYS A 251 1.69 -9.01 3.33
N ASP A 252 0.85 -9.96 3.70
CA ASP A 252 0.88 -11.27 3.05
C ASP A 252 0.47 -11.14 1.58
N SER A 253 1.09 -11.95 0.72
CA SER A 253 0.91 -11.90 -0.74
C SER A 253 -0.53 -12.17 -1.18
N TYR A 254 -1.35 -12.78 -0.32
CA TYR A 254 -2.74 -13.08 -0.58
C TYR A 254 -3.69 -11.98 -0.11
N GLN A 255 -3.21 -10.86 0.43
CA GLN A 255 -4.04 -9.70 0.80
C GLN A 255 -3.86 -8.55 -0.20
N CYS A 256 -4.71 -7.52 -0.06
CA CYS A 256 -4.55 -6.25 -0.76
C CYS A 256 -3.15 -5.66 -0.54
N GLN A 257 -2.45 -5.36 -1.65
CA GLN A 257 -1.12 -4.76 -1.65
C GLN A 257 -1.20 -3.24 -1.76
N THR A 258 -0.20 -2.55 -1.21
CA THR A 258 -0.13 -1.08 -1.21
C THR A 258 1.16 -0.59 -1.84
N LEU A 259 1.06 0.44 -2.70
CA LEU A 259 2.20 1.14 -3.31
C LEU A 259 2.18 2.62 -2.89
N ALA A 260 3.18 3.04 -2.12
CA ALA A 260 3.33 4.42 -1.70
C ALA A 260 4.45 5.11 -2.48
N TRP A 261 4.07 6.01 -3.40
CA TRP A 261 4.98 6.65 -4.35
C TRP A 261 5.66 7.89 -3.79
N CYS A 262 6.94 8.03 -4.13
CA CYS A 262 7.78 9.17 -3.84
C CYS A 262 8.83 9.36 -4.94
N THR A 263 9.70 10.34 -4.73
CA THR A 263 10.84 10.62 -5.59
C THR A 263 12.14 10.30 -4.86
N GLU A 264 12.94 9.39 -5.42
CA GLU A 264 14.30 9.14 -4.98
C GLU A 264 15.25 10.24 -5.52
N VAL A 265 16.13 10.72 -4.65
CA VAL A 265 17.07 11.80 -4.91
C VAL A 265 18.50 11.34 -4.69
N GLU A 266 19.27 11.29 -5.76
CA GLU A 266 20.71 11.04 -5.71
C GLU A 266 21.51 12.32 -6.04
N PRO A 267 22.65 12.59 -5.39
CA PRO A 267 23.53 13.67 -5.79
C PRO A 267 23.96 13.51 -7.25
N HIS A 268 23.88 14.59 -8.02
CA HIS A 268 24.30 14.65 -9.43
C HIS A 268 23.55 13.68 -10.38
N ARG A 269 22.38 13.18 -9.98
CA ARG A 269 21.52 12.36 -10.84
C ARG A 269 20.14 12.97 -11.01
N PRO A 270 19.45 12.65 -12.12
CA PRO A 270 18.04 12.99 -12.24
C PRO A 270 17.25 12.29 -11.15
N ARG A 271 16.22 12.98 -10.68
CA ARG A 271 15.23 12.46 -9.74
C ARG A 271 14.47 11.31 -10.38
N ARG A 272 14.13 10.29 -9.58
CA ARG A 272 13.51 9.05 -10.08
C ARG A 272 12.24 8.71 -9.29
N PRO A 273 11.18 8.25 -9.97
CA PRO A 273 10.08 7.56 -9.32
C PRO A 273 10.55 6.39 -8.45
N TYR A 274 10.01 6.32 -7.24
CA TYR A 274 10.24 5.21 -6.32
C TYR A 274 8.95 4.85 -5.59
N ALA A 275 8.59 3.57 -5.60
CA ALA A 275 7.45 3.05 -4.86
C ALA A 275 7.94 2.22 -3.67
N PHE A 276 7.41 2.52 -2.47
CA PHE A 276 7.46 1.56 -1.37
C PHE A 276 6.29 0.59 -1.55
N CYS A 277 6.59 -0.71 -1.65
CA CYS A 277 5.61 -1.75 -1.92
C CYS A 277 5.49 -2.72 -0.73
N THR A 278 4.28 -3.24 -0.48
CA THR A 278 4.05 -4.20 0.61
C THR A 278 4.36 -5.65 0.24
N TYR A 279 4.51 -5.95 -1.05
CA TYR A 279 4.84 -7.29 -1.54
C TYR A 279 6.35 -7.58 -1.39
N LYS A 280 6.73 -8.86 -1.42
CA LYS A 280 8.12 -9.29 -1.19
C LYS A 280 8.99 -9.08 -2.44
N GLU A 281 10.08 -8.34 -2.26
CA GLU A 281 11.25 -8.41 -3.14
C GLU A 281 12.16 -9.55 -2.65
N GLU A 282 12.59 -10.45 -3.54
CA GLU A 282 13.35 -11.66 -3.18
C GLU A 282 14.83 -11.40 -2.78
N ASP A 283 15.34 -10.16 -2.92
CA ASP A 283 16.76 -9.86 -2.70
C ASP A 283 17.06 -9.10 -1.39
N GLU A 284 18.07 -9.64 -0.69
CA GLU A 284 18.87 -9.10 0.42
C GLU A 284 18.13 -8.50 1.63
N ASN A 285 18.01 -9.33 2.68
CA ASN A 285 17.91 -8.97 4.10
C ASN A 285 17.30 -7.57 4.37
N PRO A 286 15.98 -7.40 4.16
CA PRO A 286 15.37 -6.09 4.18
C PRO A 286 15.42 -5.59 5.62
N SER A 287 16.09 -4.46 5.85
CA SER A 287 15.83 -3.68 7.05
C SER A 287 14.32 -3.45 7.10
N LEU A 288 13.65 -3.99 8.12
CA LEU A 288 12.20 -3.89 8.28
C LEU A 288 11.82 -2.40 8.24
N ILE A 289 11.15 -1.98 7.16
CA ILE A 289 10.72 -0.60 7.00
C ILE A 289 9.38 -0.45 7.70
N SER A 290 9.31 0.49 8.62
CA SER A 290 8.08 0.76 9.35
C SER A 290 7.13 1.66 8.56
N ILE A 291 5.82 1.53 8.81
CA ILE A 291 4.80 2.39 8.21
C ILE A 291 5.12 3.89 8.39
N PRO A 292 5.55 4.38 9.58
CA PRO A 292 5.90 5.78 9.77
C PRO A 292 7.09 6.26 8.91
N GLU A 293 8.06 5.39 8.64
CA GLU A 293 9.20 5.73 7.79
C GLU A 293 8.78 5.92 6.33
N VAL A 294 7.92 5.02 5.81
CA VAL A 294 7.33 5.16 4.47
C VAL A 294 6.49 6.44 4.40
N ALA A 295 5.59 6.65 5.36
CA ALA A 295 4.74 7.85 5.41
C ALA A 295 5.55 9.14 5.44
N LYS A 296 6.70 9.15 6.12
CA LYS A 296 7.63 10.28 6.13
C LYS A 296 8.36 10.45 4.80
N ALA A 297 8.82 9.37 4.18
CA ALA A 297 9.51 9.41 2.89
C ALA A 297 8.62 10.04 1.81
N ILE A 298 7.36 9.58 1.68
CA ILE A 298 6.44 10.01 0.63
C ILE A 298 5.92 11.45 0.79
N THR A 299 6.11 12.06 1.97
CA THR A 299 5.63 13.43 2.26
C THR A 299 6.75 14.41 2.56
N THR A 300 8.01 13.99 2.50
CA THR A 300 9.16 14.86 2.77
C THR A 300 9.27 15.92 1.69
N PRO A 301 9.19 17.23 2.00
CA PRO A 301 9.01 18.19 0.92
C PRO A 301 10.19 18.28 -0.04
N SER A 302 9.84 18.38 -1.32
CA SER A 302 10.73 18.32 -2.48
C SER A 302 11.46 19.65 -2.77
N SER A 303 11.23 20.68 -1.96
CA SER A 303 11.86 22.01 -2.07
C SER A 303 13.33 22.02 -1.64
N TYR A 304 14.16 22.77 -2.36
CA TYR A 304 15.61 22.92 -2.11
C TYR A 304 15.98 23.41 -0.71
N SER A 305 15.03 24.04 0.00
CA SER A 305 15.24 24.47 1.39
C SER A 305 15.20 23.33 2.40
N PHE A 306 14.76 22.14 2.00
CA PHE A 306 14.61 20.98 2.87
C PHE A 306 15.57 19.86 2.48
N LYS A 307 16.07 19.17 3.50
CA LYS A 307 16.92 18.00 3.30
C LYS A 307 16.02 16.80 2.97
N PRO A 308 16.35 16.02 1.91
CA PRO A 308 15.70 14.74 1.65
C PRO A 308 15.72 13.82 2.88
N PHE A 309 14.68 13.00 3.03
CA PHE A 309 14.59 12.03 4.11
C PHE A 309 15.46 10.82 3.78
N LYS A 310 16.35 10.47 4.70
CA LYS A 310 17.27 9.34 4.53
C LYS A 310 16.65 8.09 5.13
N LEU A 311 16.56 7.03 4.34
CA LEU A 311 16.10 5.73 4.77
C LEU A 311 16.99 4.66 4.10
N GLY A 312 17.69 3.87 4.92
CA GLY A 312 18.75 2.99 4.43
C GLY A 312 19.85 3.77 3.69
N SER A 313 20.17 3.33 2.47
CA SER A 313 21.11 4.00 1.56
C SER A 313 20.46 5.08 0.67
N GLY A 314 19.12 5.11 0.61
CA GLY A 314 18.35 6.00 -0.25
C GLY A 314 18.02 7.35 0.39
N GLN A 315 17.65 8.32 -0.44
CA GLN A 315 17.15 9.62 -0.02
C GLN A 315 15.87 9.94 -0.78
N PHE A 316 14.82 10.33 -0.05
CA PHE A 316 13.46 10.40 -0.58
C PHE A 316 12.84 11.77 -0.33
N VAL A 317 12.05 12.23 -1.29
CA VAL A 317 11.19 13.40 -1.20
C VAL A 317 9.80 13.08 -1.78
N ASP A 318 8.84 13.93 -1.45
CA ASP A 318 7.47 13.90 -1.93
C ASP A 318 7.44 13.93 -3.46
N GLY A 319 6.77 12.93 -4.03
CA GLY A 319 6.69 12.71 -5.47
C GLY A 319 5.61 13.53 -6.16
N SER A 320 4.82 14.35 -5.46
CA SER A 320 3.70 15.10 -6.07
C SER A 320 4.11 16.11 -7.14
N LYS A 321 5.41 16.49 -7.21
CA LYS A 321 5.94 17.33 -8.29
C LYS A 321 6.22 16.55 -9.56
N GLU A 322 6.69 15.31 -9.42
CA GLU A 322 7.11 14.48 -10.55
C GLU A 322 6.02 13.47 -10.99
N ILE A 323 5.31 12.89 -10.02
CA ILE A 323 4.36 11.77 -10.19
C ILE A 323 3.09 12.08 -9.40
N ARG A 324 2.43 13.17 -9.78
CA ARG A 324 1.19 13.58 -9.10
C ARG A 324 0.11 12.51 -9.22
N ASP A 325 -0.16 12.09 -10.45
CA ASP A 325 -1.04 10.97 -10.75
C ASP A 325 -0.16 9.71 -10.91
N PRO A 326 -0.21 8.75 -9.96
CA PRO A 326 0.59 7.54 -10.04
C PRO A 326 0.02 6.50 -11.02
N THR A 327 -1.10 6.75 -11.69
CA THR A 327 -1.83 5.76 -12.50
C THR A 327 -0.94 5.11 -13.58
N LEU A 328 -0.19 5.90 -14.32
CA LEU A 328 0.68 5.36 -15.38
C LEU A 328 1.84 4.54 -14.81
N GLU A 329 2.46 4.99 -13.72
CA GLU A 329 3.58 4.27 -13.10
C GLU A 329 3.12 3.00 -12.40
N VAL A 330 1.93 3.01 -11.78
CA VAL A 330 1.27 1.83 -11.24
C VAL A 330 0.93 0.83 -12.32
N LEU A 331 0.42 1.29 -13.47
CA LEU A 331 0.14 0.43 -14.61
C LEU A 331 1.41 -0.28 -15.10
N LYS A 332 2.50 0.47 -15.31
CA LYS A 332 3.79 -0.11 -15.73
C LYS A 332 4.33 -1.12 -14.72
N GLU A 333 4.33 -0.75 -13.44
CA GLU A 333 4.81 -1.59 -12.36
C GLU A 333 4.01 -2.91 -12.32
N ILE A 334 2.68 -2.81 -12.19
CA ILE A 334 1.83 -4.00 -12.03
C ILE A 334 1.78 -4.84 -13.32
N SER A 335 1.77 -4.25 -14.51
CA SER A 335 1.84 -5.03 -15.75
C SER A 335 3.12 -5.88 -15.81
N VAL A 336 4.27 -5.32 -15.45
CA VAL A 336 5.54 -6.07 -15.40
C VAL A 336 5.47 -7.22 -14.38
N LEU A 337 4.78 -7.01 -13.25
CA LEU A 337 4.59 -8.04 -12.24
C LEU A 337 3.66 -9.17 -12.70
N LEU A 338 2.66 -8.84 -13.52
CA LEU A 338 1.67 -9.80 -14.01
C LEU A 338 2.08 -10.49 -15.32
N ASP A 339 3.12 -10.00 -16.01
CA ASP A 339 3.67 -10.57 -17.25
C ASP A 339 4.47 -11.87 -16.98
N SER A 340 3.74 -12.92 -16.59
CA SER A 340 4.26 -14.28 -16.50
C SER A 340 3.94 -15.06 -17.77
N SER A 341 4.69 -14.80 -18.86
CA SER A 341 4.98 -15.65 -20.05
C SER A 341 3.91 -16.59 -20.64
N ASP A 342 2.65 -16.48 -20.26
CA ASP A 342 1.56 -17.32 -20.74
C ASP A 342 0.68 -16.45 -21.61
N SER A 343 0.53 -16.87 -22.86
CA SER A 343 -0.13 -16.13 -23.93
C SER A 343 -1.64 -16.03 -23.67
N GLN A 344 -2.05 -15.25 -22.68
CA GLN A 344 -3.46 -15.03 -22.35
C GLN A 344 -4.07 -14.03 -23.35
N LYS A 345 -5.22 -14.42 -23.91
CA LYS A 345 -6.03 -13.60 -24.83
C LYS A 345 -6.71 -12.39 -24.16
N GLN A 346 -6.52 -12.16 -22.87
CA GLN A 346 -7.20 -11.14 -22.08
C GLN A 346 -6.22 -10.38 -21.17
N PRO A 347 -6.48 -9.09 -20.89
CA PRO A 347 -5.62 -8.28 -20.02
C PRO A 347 -5.70 -8.73 -18.56
N SER A 348 -4.56 -8.66 -17.87
CA SER A 348 -4.41 -9.07 -16.46
C SER A 348 -5.06 -8.10 -15.47
N ILE A 349 -5.35 -6.86 -15.87
CA ILE A 349 -6.02 -5.85 -15.06
C ILE A 349 -7.46 -5.70 -15.55
N ASP A 350 -8.44 -5.95 -14.69
CA ASP A 350 -9.84 -5.73 -15.07
C ASP A 350 -10.24 -4.27 -14.92
N LEU A 351 -9.90 -3.68 -13.77
CA LEU A 351 -10.34 -2.34 -13.40
C LEU A 351 -9.20 -1.52 -12.84
N LEU A 352 -9.02 -0.33 -13.40
CA LEU A 352 -8.14 0.73 -12.91
C LEU A 352 -8.98 1.97 -12.59
N LEU A 353 -9.21 2.25 -11.31
CA LEU A 353 -9.90 3.45 -10.85
C LEU A 353 -8.90 4.47 -10.31
N SER A 354 -8.93 5.68 -10.86
CA SER A 354 -8.06 6.79 -10.46
C SER A 354 -8.88 7.91 -9.84
N LEU A 355 -8.50 8.38 -8.64
CA LEU A 355 -9.19 9.46 -7.92
C LEU A 355 -8.25 10.65 -7.74
N GLY A 356 -8.65 11.80 -8.27
CA GLY A 356 -7.79 12.98 -8.28
C GLY A 356 -8.51 14.32 -8.29
N THR A 357 -7.71 15.37 -8.48
CA THR A 357 -8.17 16.76 -8.57
C THR A 357 -7.54 17.47 -9.75
N ASP A 358 -8.31 18.35 -10.40
CA ASP A 358 -7.89 19.14 -11.56
C ASP A 358 -6.95 20.31 -11.22
N GLU A 359 -5.99 20.15 -10.31
CA GLU A 359 -5.09 21.26 -10.05
C GLU A 359 -4.18 21.53 -11.27
N HIS A 360 -4.50 22.58 -12.04
CA HIS A 360 -3.59 23.17 -13.02
C HIS A 360 -2.46 23.99 -12.38
N HIS A 361 -2.24 23.87 -11.07
CA HIS A 361 -1.51 24.88 -10.34
C HIS A 361 -0.03 24.55 -10.13
N ALA A 362 0.69 24.39 -11.24
CA ALA A 362 2.13 24.69 -11.33
C ALA A 362 2.42 26.22 -11.29
N TRP A 363 1.41 27.08 -11.47
CA TRP A 363 1.54 28.54 -11.56
C TRP A 363 2.20 29.25 -10.35
N PHE A 364 2.18 28.65 -9.15
CA PHE A 364 2.77 29.29 -7.96
C PHE A 364 4.29 29.13 -7.90
N TYR A 365 4.84 28.04 -8.46
CA TYR A 365 6.29 27.81 -8.52
C TYR A 365 6.98 28.70 -9.57
N GLU A 366 6.30 29.00 -10.69
CA GLU A 366 6.82 29.86 -11.76
C GLU A 366 7.03 31.31 -11.30
N LYS A 367 6.13 31.84 -10.47
CA LYS A 367 6.18 33.25 -10.02
C LYS A 367 7.27 33.52 -8.98
N ILE A 368 7.74 32.49 -8.26
CA ILE A 368 8.83 32.60 -7.28
C ILE A 368 10.21 32.45 -7.94
N LEU A 369 10.29 31.76 -9.09
CA LEU A 369 11.56 31.54 -9.81
C LEU A 369 11.83 32.57 -10.93
N GLY A 370 10.91 33.50 -11.20
CA GLY A 370 11.13 34.55 -12.20
C GLY A 370 11.38 34.03 -13.62
N HIS A 371 11.09 32.75 -13.89
CA HIS A 371 11.27 32.14 -15.19
C HIS A 371 9.95 32.19 -15.97
N LYS A 372 9.96 32.92 -17.09
CA LYS A 372 8.96 32.76 -18.15
C LYS A 372 9.40 31.56 -18.98
N THR A 373 8.69 30.45 -18.89
CA THR A 373 8.78 29.39 -19.90
C THR A 373 7.40 29.17 -20.50
N GLY A 374 7.38 29.07 -21.82
CA GLY A 374 6.16 29.04 -22.63
C GLY A 374 5.33 27.79 -22.41
N LYS A 375 4.12 27.80 -23.01
CA LYS A 375 3.15 26.70 -23.08
C LYS A 375 3.82 25.31 -23.05
N GLU A 376 3.90 24.71 -21.87
CA GLU A 376 4.13 23.27 -21.72
C GLU A 376 2.77 22.59 -21.81
N GLU A 377 2.59 21.76 -22.84
CA GLU A 377 1.54 20.75 -22.86
C GLU A 377 1.70 19.86 -21.62
N THR A 378 0.65 19.75 -20.82
CA THR A 378 0.71 19.16 -19.48
C THR A 378 0.99 17.65 -19.54
N ALA A 379 1.89 17.16 -18.67
CA ALA A 379 2.22 15.72 -18.54
C ALA A 379 0.98 14.81 -18.35
N ALA A 380 -0.11 15.34 -17.78
CA ALA A 380 -1.39 14.65 -17.65
C ALA A 380 -2.06 14.33 -19.01
N SER A 381 -1.92 15.21 -20.01
CA SER A 381 -2.45 15.00 -21.37
C SER A 381 -1.66 13.94 -22.15
N SER A 382 -0.36 13.81 -21.85
CA SER A 382 0.48 12.74 -22.41
C SER A 382 0.20 11.40 -21.75
N ALA A 383 0.06 11.37 -20.41
CA ALA A 383 -0.26 10.16 -19.67
C ALA A 383 -1.63 9.57 -20.05
N SER A 384 -2.66 10.40 -20.27
CA SER A 384 -3.98 9.91 -20.70
C SER A 384 -3.95 9.25 -22.08
N SER A 385 -3.13 9.76 -23.01
CA SER A 385 -2.95 9.16 -24.33
C SER A 385 -2.32 7.77 -24.21
N VAL A 386 -1.23 7.67 -23.44
CA VAL A 386 -0.51 6.40 -23.23
C VAL A 386 -1.42 5.37 -22.53
N ILE A 387 -2.17 5.78 -21.51
CA ILE A 387 -3.13 4.88 -20.84
C ILE A 387 -4.15 4.37 -21.86
N SER A 388 -4.68 5.23 -22.72
CA SER A 388 -5.67 4.80 -23.72
C SER A 388 -5.14 3.76 -24.72
N GLU A 389 -3.84 3.80 -25.05
CA GLU A 389 -3.17 2.85 -25.95
C GLU A 389 -2.94 1.47 -25.32
N GLU A 390 -2.95 1.41 -24.00
CA GLU A 390 -2.82 0.19 -23.19
C GLU A 390 -4.16 -0.53 -22.96
N LYS A 391 -5.28 0.11 -23.36
CA LYS A 391 -6.61 -0.48 -23.27
C LYS A 391 -6.72 -1.75 -24.12
N GLY A 392 -7.21 -2.82 -23.51
CA GLY A 392 -7.34 -4.15 -24.13
C GLY A 392 -6.04 -4.93 -24.22
N LYS A 393 -4.90 -4.32 -23.88
CA LYS A 393 -3.59 -4.99 -23.75
C LYS A 393 -3.27 -5.26 -22.28
N SER A 394 -3.17 -4.19 -21.50
CA SER A 394 -2.82 -4.23 -20.09
C SER A 394 -4.06 -4.24 -19.20
N TYR A 395 -5.13 -3.52 -19.58
CA TYR A 395 -6.36 -3.42 -18.78
C TYR A 395 -7.67 -3.45 -19.59
N ASN A 396 -8.80 -3.82 -18.96
CA ASN A 396 -10.15 -3.75 -19.56
C ASN A 396 -10.85 -2.40 -19.34
N HIS A 397 -10.97 -1.98 -18.08
CA HIS A 397 -11.73 -0.81 -17.67
C HIS A 397 -10.84 0.20 -16.96
N TYR A 398 -10.94 1.47 -17.38
CA TYR A 398 -10.26 2.59 -16.74
C TYR A 398 -11.23 3.75 -16.58
N HIS A 399 -11.22 4.38 -15.41
CA HIS A 399 -11.94 5.62 -15.18
C HIS A 399 -11.23 6.50 -14.15
N ARG A 400 -11.19 7.79 -14.46
CA ARG A 400 -10.60 8.82 -13.60
C ARG A 400 -11.70 9.72 -13.08
N PHE A 401 -11.97 9.64 -11.79
CA PHE A 401 -12.82 10.60 -11.09
C PHE A 401 -11.98 11.83 -10.74
N GLU A 402 -12.04 12.83 -11.60
CA GLU A 402 -11.33 14.10 -11.42
C GLU A 402 -12.28 15.18 -10.90
N VAL A 403 -12.09 15.56 -9.63
CA VAL A 403 -12.90 16.61 -9.01
C VAL A 403 -12.33 17.96 -9.42
N SER A 404 -13.14 18.71 -10.17
CA SER A 404 -12.71 19.97 -10.76
C SER A 404 -13.05 21.24 -9.97
N ASN A 405 -12.25 22.29 -10.15
CA ASN A 405 -12.50 23.66 -9.72
C ASN A 405 -12.65 23.86 -8.20
N ILE A 406 -11.90 23.11 -7.39
CA ILE A 406 -11.89 23.30 -5.93
C ILE A 406 -11.18 24.62 -5.58
N LYS A 407 -11.97 25.65 -5.25
CA LYS A 407 -11.51 26.96 -4.82
C LYS A 407 -11.46 27.02 -3.29
N LEU A 408 -10.26 27.16 -2.74
CA LEU A 408 -10.05 27.31 -1.31
C LEU A 408 -10.03 28.78 -0.91
N GLY A 409 -10.64 29.09 0.23
CA GLY A 409 -10.63 30.42 0.81
C GLY A 409 -9.28 30.80 1.44
N LEU A 410 -9.28 31.93 2.15
CA LEU A 410 -8.08 32.39 2.88
C LEU A 410 -7.92 31.70 4.25
N ARG A 411 -9.02 31.16 4.80
CA ARG A 411 -9.07 30.63 6.16
C ARG A 411 -8.86 29.11 6.17
N ARG A 412 -7.63 28.68 6.44
CA ARG A 412 -7.21 27.26 6.47
C ARG A 412 -8.11 26.32 7.26
N ARG A 413 -8.68 26.78 8.38
CA ARG A 413 -9.57 25.95 9.22
C ARG A 413 -10.81 25.42 8.46
N TYR A 414 -11.20 26.07 7.37
CA TYR A 414 -12.35 25.69 6.56
C TYR A 414 -11.99 24.85 5.32
N TYR A 415 -10.71 24.59 5.04
CA TYR A 415 -10.30 23.90 3.80
C TYR A 415 -10.96 22.54 3.64
N LEU A 416 -10.97 21.70 4.68
CA LEU A 416 -11.64 20.39 4.58
C LEU A 416 -13.13 20.53 4.26
N LYS A 417 -13.81 21.51 4.87
CA LYS A 417 -15.23 21.76 4.60
C LYS A 417 -15.45 22.27 3.18
N GLU A 418 -14.63 23.23 2.73
CA GLU A 418 -14.72 23.78 1.37
C GLU A 418 -14.47 22.71 0.31
N ILE A 419 -13.51 21.81 0.54
CA ILE A 419 -13.22 20.66 -0.32
C ILE A 419 -14.41 19.69 -0.32
N GLU A 420 -14.94 19.37 0.86
CA GLU A 420 -16.08 18.47 1.00
C GLU A 420 -17.33 19.02 0.29
N ASP A 421 -17.68 20.27 0.53
CA ASP A 421 -18.83 20.94 -0.09
C ASP A 421 -18.68 20.97 -1.63
N ALA A 422 -17.48 21.32 -2.12
CA ALA A 422 -17.20 21.33 -3.56
C ALA A 422 -17.27 19.93 -4.18
N THR A 423 -16.72 18.91 -3.50
CA THR A 423 -16.71 17.53 -3.99
C THR A 423 -18.12 16.93 -3.97
N ARG A 424 -18.89 17.15 -2.90
CA ARG A 424 -20.29 16.68 -2.82
C ARG A 424 -21.16 17.30 -3.90
N LYS A 425 -21.00 18.60 -4.17
CA LYS A 425 -21.68 19.27 -5.28
C LYS A 425 -21.29 18.66 -6.63
N TRP A 426 -20.02 18.34 -6.84
CA TRP A 426 -19.57 17.69 -8.07
C TRP A 426 -20.18 16.27 -8.22
N LEU A 427 -20.30 15.52 -7.13
CA LEU A 427 -20.92 14.19 -7.09
C LEU A 427 -22.43 14.20 -7.37
N GLU A 428 -23.10 15.35 -7.32
CA GLU A 428 -24.53 15.47 -7.66
C GLU A 428 -24.79 15.34 -9.17
N GLY A 429 -23.77 15.45 -10.02
CA GLY A 429 -23.92 15.28 -11.45
C GLY A 429 -24.31 13.85 -11.84
N GLU A 430 -25.18 13.74 -12.85
CA GLU A 430 -25.73 12.44 -13.28
C GLU A 430 -24.66 11.51 -13.83
N GLU A 431 -23.68 12.04 -14.57
CA GLU A 431 -22.53 11.28 -15.06
C GLU A 431 -21.73 10.67 -13.91
N GLN A 432 -21.50 11.43 -12.83
CA GLN A 432 -20.76 10.94 -11.66
C GLN A 432 -21.53 9.84 -10.96
N LYS A 433 -22.86 10.00 -10.78
CA LYS A 433 -23.73 8.98 -10.18
C LYS A 433 -23.76 7.70 -11.00
N GLU A 434 -23.88 7.79 -12.33
CA GLU A 434 -23.91 6.64 -13.22
C GLU A 434 -22.58 5.88 -13.16
N ASN A 435 -21.45 6.58 -13.26
CA ASN A 435 -20.13 5.96 -13.17
C ASN A 435 -19.89 5.34 -11.79
N ILE A 436 -20.29 6.02 -10.70
CA ILE A 436 -20.19 5.46 -9.33
C ILE A 436 -20.97 4.16 -9.24
N ARG A 437 -22.23 4.14 -9.70
CA ARG A 437 -23.06 2.92 -9.67
C ARG A 437 -22.41 1.81 -10.49
N LYS A 438 -22.00 2.09 -11.72
CA LYS A 438 -21.37 1.13 -12.63
C LYS A 438 -20.15 0.46 -11.99
N TYR A 439 -19.21 1.25 -11.46
CA TYR A 439 -18.00 0.68 -10.87
C TYR A 439 -18.25 0.03 -9.50
N ALA A 440 -19.22 0.53 -8.73
CA ALA A 440 -19.65 -0.13 -7.50
C ALA A 440 -20.25 -1.52 -7.78
N GLU A 441 -21.09 -1.65 -8.81
CA GLU A 441 -21.65 -2.94 -9.25
C GLU A 441 -20.55 -3.93 -9.64
N MET A 442 -19.59 -3.50 -10.47
CA MET A 442 -18.44 -4.32 -10.85
C MET A 442 -17.62 -4.80 -9.64
N LEU A 443 -17.34 -3.89 -8.70
CA LEU A 443 -16.59 -4.20 -7.48
C LEU A 443 -17.34 -5.20 -6.59
N VAL A 444 -18.65 -5.02 -6.41
CA VAL A 444 -19.50 -5.94 -5.62
C VAL A 444 -19.57 -7.31 -6.27
N GLU A 445 -19.77 -7.38 -7.57
CA GLU A 445 -19.82 -8.64 -8.31
C GLU A 445 -18.52 -9.44 -8.13
N LYS A 446 -17.36 -8.81 -8.39
CA LYS A 446 -16.05 -9.45 -8.22
C LYS A 446 -15.82 -9.89 -6.78
N ARG A 447 -16.12 -9.03 -5.81
CA ARG A 447 -15.94 -9.32 -4.39
C ARG A 447 -16.80 -10.51 -3.94
N ARG A 448 -18.04 -10.64 -4.42
CA ARG A 448 -18.92 -11.78 -4.14
C ARG A 448 -18.41 -13.07 -4.77
N GLN A 449 -18.01 -13.03 -6.04
CA GLN A 449 -17.39 -14.19 -6.71
C GLN A 449 -16.15 -14.67 -5.97
N ARG A 450 -15.32 -13.74 -5.46
CA ARG A 450 -14.13 -14.05 -4.66
C ARG A 450 -14.51 -14.62 -3.28
N ALA A 451 -15.56 -14.11 -2.64
CA ALA A 451 -16.04 -14.59 -1.34
C ALA A 451 -16.49 -16.05 -1.32
N ASP A 452 -16.81 -16.61 -2.49
CA ASP A 452 -17.17 -18.02 -2.67
C ASP A 452 -15.97 -18.95 -2.83
N THR A 453 -14.74 -18.42 -2.83
CA THR A 453 -13.49 -19.18 -2.95
C THR A 453 -12.76 -19.31 -1.62
N ALA A 454 -11.96 -20.37 -1.46
CA ALA A 454 -11.15 -20.57 -0.26
C ALA A 454 -10.09 -19.48 -0.03
N ARG A 455 -9.57 -18.88 -1.12
CA ARG A 455 -8.63 -17.76 -1.07
C ARG A 455 -9.18 -16.53 -0.33
N TRP A 456 -10.50 -16.36 -0.27
CA TRP A 456 -11.13 -15.29 0.49
C TRP A 456 -10.78 -15.30 1.98
N GLU A 457 -10.60 -16.49 2.56
CA GLU A 457 -10.25 -16.63 3.97
C GLU A 457 -8.93 -15.92 4.30
N THR A 458 -7.90 -16.10 3.46
CA THR A 458 -6.62 -15.40 3.66
C THR A 458 -6.72 -13.93 3.25
N PHE A 459 -7.40 -13.62 2.14
CA PHE A 459 -7.49 -12.26 1.61
C PHE A 459 -8.23 -11.28 2.53
N ALA A 460 -9.44 -11.63 2.98
CA ALA A 460 -10.31 -10.73 3.76
C ALA A 460 -10.36 -11.08 5.26
N LEU A 461 -10.29 -12.37 5.62
CA LEU A 461 -10.37 -12.79 7.03
C LEU A 461 -9.00 -12.86 7.73
N GLY A 462 -7.91 -12.69 6.97
CA GLY A 462 -6.55 -12.81 7.51
C GLY A 462 -6.30 -14.19 8.13
N VAL A 463 -6.87 -15.24 7.53
CA VAL A 463 -6.71 -16.61 8.00
C VAL A 463 -5.34 -17.15 7.60
N GLY A 464 -4.61 -17.62 8.61
CA GLY A 464 -3.46 -18.50 8.47
C GLY A 464 -3.81 -19.92 8.88
N TYR A 465 -3.14 -20.91 8.28
CA TYR A 465 -3.35 -22.33 8.58
C TYR A 465 -2.16 -22.90 9.34
N VAL A 466 -2.43 -23.61 10.44
CA VAL A 466 -1.41 -24.20 11.31
C VAL A 466 -1.65 -25.69 11.46
N CYS A 467 -0.59 -26.48 11.29
CA CYS A 467 -0.67 -27.92 11.52
C CYS A 467 -0.67 -28.25 13.02
N GLY A 468 -1.69 -28.99 13.46
CA GLY A 468 -1.86 -29.44 14.85
C GLY A 468 -1.30 -30.83 15.15
N TYR A 469 -0.82 -31.57 14.14
CA TYR A 469 -0.39 -32.95 14.30
C TYR A 469 0.91 -33.07 15.10
N GLU A 470 0.92 -33.97 16.08
CA GLU A 470 2.10 -34.31 16.87
C GLU A 470 3.23 -34.84 15.97
N GLY A 471 4.46 -34.38 16.22
CA GLY A 471 5.63 -34.77 15.42
C GLY A 471 5.75 -34.09 14.05
N CYS A 472 4.83 -33.18 13.67
CA CYS A 472 4.97 -32.44 12.42
C CYS A 472 6.09 -31.38 12.50
N LYS A 473 6.97 -31.33 11.49
CA LYS A 473 8.02 -30.31 11.38
C LYS A 473 7.50 -28.88 11.29
N LYS A 474 6.26 -28.70 10.79
CA LYS A 474 5.58 -27.40 10.68
C LYS A 474 4.56 -27.17 11.81
N LYS A 475 4.61 -27.95 12.89
CA LYS A 475 3.70 -27.78 14.02
C LYS A 475 3.83 -26.36 14.59
N GLY A 476 2.71 -25.66 14.74
CA GLY A 476 2.70 -24.30 15.26
C GLY A 476 3.19 -23.21 14.30
N GLN A 477 3.65 -23.57 13.10
CA GLN A 477 4.04 -22.61 12.06
C GLN A 477 2.89 -22.36 11.10
N VAL A 478 2.72 -21.11 10.68
CA VAL A 478 1.76 -20.76 9.63
C VAL A 478 2.27 -21.33 8.30
N ILE A 479 1.42 -22.09 7.65
CA ILE A 479 1.65 -22.61 6.31
C ILE A 479 1.29 -21.47 5.35
N SER A 480 2.32 -20.99 4.65
CA SER A 480 2.18 -20.06 3.53
C SER A 480 1.21 -20.64 2.49
N GLY A 481 0.45 -19.79 1.80
CA GLY A 481 -0.31 -20.23 0.63
C GLY A 481 -1.77 -20.61 0.85
N GLY A 482 -2.32 -20.39 2.06
CA GLY A 482 -3.74 -20.52 2.35
C GLY A 482 -4.23 -21.97 2.46
N ARG A 483 -5.55 -22.16 2.24
CA ARG A 483 -6.26 -23.43 2.51
C ARG A 483 -5.77 -24.59 1.64
N GLY A 484 -5.49 -24.34 0.37
CA GLY A 484 -5.05 -25.34 -0.61
C GLY A 484 -3.64 -25.86 -0.34
N GLU A 485 -2.69 -25.00 0.01
CA GLU A 485 -1.35 -25.44 0.45
C GLU A 485 -1.42 -26.19 1.78
N PHE A 486 -2.35 -25.82 2.67
CA PHE A 486 -2.60 -26.59 3.89
C PHE A 486 -3.15 -27.98 3.60
N HIS A 487 -4.10 -28.10 2.68
CA HIS A 487 -4.60 -29.38 2.20
C HIS A 487 -3.47 -30.25 1.63
N GLU A 488 -2.62 -29.72 0.74
CA GLU A 488 -1.47 -30.46 0.19
C GLU A 488 -0.48 -30.87 1.30
N HIS A 489 -0.26 -30.01 2.30
CA HIS A 489 0.56 -30.34 3.45
C HIS A 489 -0.01 -31.54 4.22
N LEU A 490 -1.30 -31.52 4.54
CA LEU A 490 -1.97 -32.61 5.26
C LEU A 490 -1.95 -33.90 4.45
N ASP A 491 -2.24 -33.84 3.16
CA ASP A 491 -2.24 -35.03 2.30
C ASP A 491 -0.84 -35.66 2.20
N ARG A 492 0.19 -34.83 1.96
CA ARG A 492 1.56 -35.32 1.76
C ARG A 492 2.29 -35.71 3.05
N LYS A 493 1.98 -35.08 4.19
CA LYS A 493 2.70 -35.28 5.46
C LYS A 493 1.92 -36.06 6.51
N HIS A 494 0.60 -36.13 6.37
CA HIS A 494 -0.31 -36.75 7.32
C HIS A 494 -1.26 -37.76 6.67
N ASP A 495 -0.97 -38.16 5.42
CA ASP A 495 -1.69 -39.20 4.67
C ASP A 495 -3.22 -38.98 4.65
N LEU A 496 -3.65 -37.71 4.52
CA LEU A 496 -5.06 -37.30 4.65
C LEU A 496 -6.00 -38.14 3.79
N GLY A 497 -5.70 -38.32 2.49
CA GLY A 497 -6.51 -39.13 1.60
C GLY A 497 -6.60 -40.60 2.00
N LYS A 498 -5.53 -41.19 2.56
CA LYS A 498 -5.56 -42.58 3.03
C LYS A 498 -6.35 -42.73 4.32
N ARG A 499 -6.30 -41.74 5.21
CA ARG A 499 -7.06 -41.72 6.46
C ARG A 499 -8.56 -41.58 6.21
N LEU A 500 -8.94 -40.79 5.22
CA LEU A 500 -10.32 -40.74 4.75
C LEU A 500 -10.77 -42.10 4.19
N ALA A 501 -9.94 -42.74 3.36
CA ALA A 501 -10.25 -44.05 2.78
C ALA A 501 -10.34 -45.18 3.83
N ARG A 502 -9.66 -45.04 4.97
CA ARG A 502 -9.73 -45.97 6.12
C ARG A 502 -10.84 -45.62 7.12
N GLU A 503 -11.65 -44.61 6.85
CA GLU A 503 -12.69 -44.10 7.76
C GLU A 503 -12.14 -43.60 9.11
N GLU A 504 -10.85 -43.28 9.19
CA GLU A 504 -10.21 -42.70 10.39
C GLU A 504 -10.60 -41.23 10.59
N ILE A 505 -10.99 -40.55 9.51
CA ILE A 505 -11.55 -39.20 9.51
C ILE A 505 -12.87 -39.19 8.74
N LYS A 506 -13.81 -38.35 9.17
CA LYS A 506 -15.15 -38.28 8.59
C LYS A 506 -15.25 -37.28 7.43
N ASP A 507 -14.53 -36.16 7.55
CA ASP A 507 -14.58 -35.08 6.60
C ASP A 507 -13.22 -34.37 6.52
N VAL A 508 -12.76 -34.13 5.28
CA VAL A 508 -11.53 -33.38 5.00
C VAL A 508 -11.70 -31.91 5.35
N GLU A 509 -12.88 -31.33 5.13
CA GLU A 509 -13.14 -29.91 5.41
C GLU A 509 -13.06 -29.63 6.92
N GLU A 510 -13.49 -30.58 7.76
CA GLU A 510 -13.38 -30.46 9.22
C GLU A 510 -11.90 -30.45 9.67
N GLU A 511 -11.04 -31.28 9.07
CA GLU A 511 -9.60 -31.29 9.35
C GLU A 511 -8.93 -29.97 8.94
N LEU A 512 -9.32 -29.41 7.79
CA LEU A 512 -8.82 -28.12 7.34
C LEU A 512 -9.27 -26.99 8.28
N ASP A 513 -10.52 -27.02 8.73
CA ASP A 513 -11.09 -26.04 9.64
C ASP A 513 -10.44 -26.06 11.02
N ARG A 514 -10.02 -27.23 11.52
CA ARG A 514 -9.24 -27.33 12.77
C ARG A 514 -7.89 -26.61 12.71
N GLY A 515 -7.30 -26.50 11.51
CA GLY A 515 -6.06 -25.78 11.28
C GLY A 515 -6.23 -24.27 11.13
N ARG A 516 -7.46 -23.77 10.94
CA ARG A 516 -7.77 -22.35 10.70
C ARG A 516 -7.42 -21.48 11.91
N ARG A 517 -6.72 -20.38 11.70
CA ARG A 517 -6.46 -19.36 12.73
C ARG A 517 -6.64 -17.96 12.14
N PHE A 518 -7.42 -17.12 12.82
CA PHE A 518 -7.65 -15.73 12.41
C PHE A 518 -6.55 -14.81 12.92
N GLY A 519 -6.16 -13.82 12.11
CA GLY A 519 -5.23 -12.76 12.50
C GLY A 519 -3.79 -13.22 12.69
N VAL A 520 -3.38 -14.31 12.02
CA VAL A 520 -2.01 -14.88 12.13
C VAL A 520 -1.15 -14.51 10.91
N VAL A 521 -1.38 -13.33 10.36
CA VAL A 521 -0.71 -12.83 9.15
C VAL A 521 0.40 -11.86 9.50
#